data_AF-A0A8H4ADA9-F1
#
_entry.id   AF-A0A8H4ADA9-F1
#
_cell.length_a   1.000
_cell.length_b   1.000
_cell.length_c   1.000
_cell.angle_alpha   90.00
_cell.angle_beta   90.00
_cell.angle_gamma   90.00
#
_symmetry.space_group_name_H-M   'P 1'
#
loop_
_entity.id
_entity.type
_entity.pdbx_description
1 polymer ?
#
loop_
_entity_poly.entity_id
_entity_poly.type
_entity_poly.pdbx_seq_one_letter_code
_entity_poly.pdbx_strand_id
1 'polypeptide(L)'
;MLKYCYSFFHNIMLSNLAFVVIYLYTIQLVYPQTTVSPIQTSNPTNTLPTAAFTSNTISNAISNAIPSAISSATPSAIPSANPKSTSSVSTNGNKVIVVYYSYWKRSFLAENNLPWTKITHVNFAFAIVDAQFNPVLDAQTRIVLSALVTYAHVAKVKVLLSVGGWTGSQYFSTLASNAASRATFINATVSIINQLNLDGVDIDWEYPGRQGMICNAVNQKDDANNFLTLLTELRAALGNDKLLTLAVSTSPFNGPNGTISDVSSFAKLVDWVNIMAYDVSVSDGNTESWVQLTGPNAPFDIPDSTTNRASFKSSISNWMNAGMPSSKIVMGVEFMGRAQTALEPMSTSQYVKRDPVVPEGDQSDQMSTDSCPGANSSYSGIWTWGNLRQQGLLSCTLEGSSSWKRNFDNITQTPWLYNSDTNIYISYDDPKSLYVKATYTKQQGLRGMAVWEISDDNGQELLNTIQVLNKNIASPTNDCSSSSGGGGGSGSGSYHKLALSGPAIAGITLGLATLLSIATFIYYWYKNKTAAVIGPANGKVSENDEA
;
A
#
# COMPACT_ATOMS: atom_id res chain seq x y z
N MET A 1 22.07 -13.72 -44.29
CA MET A 1 21.93 -13.66 -42.82
C MET A 1 22.96 -12.75 -42.14
N LEU A 2 24.28 -12.92 -42.34
CA LEU A 2 25.30 -12.07 -41.69
C LEU A 2 25.24 -10.56 -42.00
N LYS A 3 24.90 -10.15 -43.23
CA LYS A 3 24.68 -8.72 -43.57
C LYS A 3 23.48 -8.09 -42.83
N TYR A 4 22.46 -8.87 -42.51
CA TYR A 4 21.27 -8.39 -41.79
C TYR A 4 21.54 -8.24 -40.29
N CYS A 5 22.32 -9.14 -39.69
CA CYS A 5 22.75 -8.99 -38.29
C CYS A 5 23.66 -7.77 -38.10
N TYR A 6 24.57 -7.49 -39.04
CA TYR A 6 25.44 -6.30 -38.95
C TYR A 6 24.64 -5.00 -39.03
N SER A 7 23.66 -4.90 -39.94
CA SER A 7 22.79 -3.72 -40.06
C SER A 7 21.91 -3.53 -38.81
N PHE A 8 21.40 -4.62 -38.22
CA PHE A 8 20.59 -4.55 -37.00
C PHE A 8 21.40 -4.06 -35.79
N PHE A 9 22.60 -4.59 -35.56
CA PHE A 9 23.45 -4.16 -34.44
C PHE A 9 24.06 -2.77 -34.64
N HIS A 10 24.38 -2.38 -35.88
CA HIS A 10 24.90 -1.04 -36.18
C HIS A 10 23.85 0.05 -35.94
N ASN A 11 22.58 -0.21 -36.30
CA ASN A 11 21.48 0.73 -36.05
C ASN A 11 21.12 0.85 -34.56
N ILE A 12 21.25 -0.22 -33.77
CA ILE A 12 21.07 -0.18 -32.30
C ILE A 12 22.19 0.61 -31.62
N MET A 13 23.43 0.49 -32.09
CA MET A 13 24.55 1.28 -31.57
C MET A 13 24.40 2.78 -31.87
N LEU A 14 23.97 3.13 -33.09
CA LEU A 14 23.76 4.52 -33.48
C LEU A 14 22.57 5.17 -32.77
N SER A 15 21.48 4.43 -32.53
CA SER A 15 20.32 4.94 -31.80
C SER A 15 20.61 5.17 -30.31
N ASN A 16 21.41 4.32 -29.69
CA ASN A 16 21.86 4.52 -28.30
C ASN A 16 22.85 5.69 -28.18
N LEU A 17 23.74 5.89 -29.16
CA LEU A 17 24.61 7.08 -29.18
C LEU A 17 23.81 8.38 -29.35
N ALA A 18 22.80 8.38 -30.22
CA ALA A 18 21.92 9.52 -30.43
C ALA A 18 21.12 9.86 -29.15
N PHE A 19 20.63 8.85 -28.41
CA PHE A 19 19.95 9.05 -27.13
C PHE A 19 20.86 9.68 -26.07
N VAL A 20 22.13 9.26 -25.99
CA VAL A 20 23.10 9.85 -25.05
C VAL A 20 23.43 11.29 -25.43
N VAL A 21 23.57 11.61 -26.72
CA VAL A 21 23.84 12.99 -27.18
C VAL A 21 22.63 13.90 -26.95
N ILE A 22 21.40 13.41 -27.20
CA ILE A 22 20.17 14.16 -26.94
C ILE A 22 19.98 14.41 -25.44
N TYR A 23 20.26 13.40 -24.60
CA TYR A 23 20.19 13.51 -23.13
C TYR A 23 21.20 14.51 -22.56
N LEU A 24 22.39 14.59 -23.14
CA LEU A 24 23.41 15.58 -22.75
C LEU A 24 23.05 17.00 -23.22
N TYR A 25 22.41 17.15 -24.38
CA TYR A 25 21.95 18.46 -24.89
C TYR A 25 20.73 18.99 -24.14
N THR A 26 19.80 18.14 -23.70
CA THR A 26 18.65 18.57 -22.89
C THR A 26 19.05 19.03 -21.49
N ILE A 27 20.09 18.45 -20.89
CA ILE A 27 20.63 18.92 -19.60
C ILE A 27 21.22 20.33 -19.71
N GLN A 28 21.82 20.69 -20.85
CA GLN A 28 22.37 22.03 -21.09
C GLN A 28 21.30 23.11 -21.37
N LEU A 29 20.12 22.73 -21.87
CA LEU A 29 19.02 23.66 -22.14
C LEU A 29 18.08 23.89 -20.94
N VAL A 30 18.07 22.98 -19.96
CA VAL A 30 17.14 23.02 -18.81
C VAL A 30 17.67 23.87 -17.63
N TYR A 31 18.92 24.34 -17.66
CA TYR A 31 19.47 25.20 -16.60
C TYR A 31 20.10 26.52 -17.09
N PRO A 32 19.31 27.53 -17.49
CA PRO A 32 19.75 28.92 -17.47
C PRO A 32 19.61 29.54 -16.06
N GLN A 33 20.56 30.39 -15.69
CA GLN A 33 20.62 31.10 -14.40
C GLN A 33 19.62 32.29 -14.30
N THR A 34 18.86 32.30 -13.20
CA THR A 34 18.30 33.45 -12.42
C THR A 34 17.48 34.57 -13.07
N THR A 35 16.29 34.89 -12.51
CA THR A 35 15.89 36.14 -11.79
C THR A 35 14.34 36.26 -11.62
N VAL A 36 13.87 37.23 -10.82
CA VAL A 36 12.65 37.24 -9.96
C VAL A 36 11.54 38.21 -10.46
N SER A 37 10.26 37.78 -10.39
CA SER A 37 8.95 38.51 -10.18
C SER A 37 8.38 39.52 -11.23
N PRO A 38 7.08 39.95 -11.17
CA PRO A 38 5.80 39.24 -10.84
C PRO A 38 4.54 39.71 -11.69
N ILE A 39 3.34 39.12 -11.42
CA ILE A 39 1.94 39.66 -11.55
C ILE A 39 1.00 39.28 -12.75
N GLN A 40 -0.25 38.89 -12.37
CA GLN A 40 -1.61 39.08 -12.95
C GLN A 40 -2.42 38.01 -13.75
N THR A 41 -3.48 37.53 -13.08
CA THR A 41 -4.94 37.44 -13.42
C THR A 41 -5.43 37.11 -14.84
N SER A 42 -6.33 36.11 -14.96
CA SER A 42 -7.80 36.25 -15.20
C SER A 42 -8.43 35.02 -15.91
N ASN A 43 -9.65 34.66 -15.49
CA ASN A 43 -10.57 33.68 -16.09
C ASN A 43 -11.04 34.13 -17.49
N PRO A 44 -11.60 33.20 -18.30
CA PRO A 44 -13.07 33.24 -18.43
C PRO A 44 -13.79 31.88 -18.54
N THR A 45 -15.03 31.95 -18.09
CA THR A 45 -16.21 31.08 -18.24
C THR A 45 -16.53 30.64 -19.67
N ASN A 46 -17.15 29.46 -19.83
CA ASN A 46 -18.21 29.24 -20.81
C ASN A 46 -19.13 28.08 -20.42
N THR A 47 -20.43 28.30 -20.64
CA THR A 47 -21.59 27.47 -20.29
C THR A 47 -22.28 26.88 -21.54
N LEU A 48 -23.14 25.87 -21.29
CA LEU A 48 -24.26 25.31 -22.08
C LEU A 48 -23.96 24.08 -22.98
N PRO A 49 -24.97 23.21 -23.28
CA PRO A 49 -26.13 22.80 -22.48
C PRO A 49 -26.39 21.27 -22.45
N THR A 50 -27.26 20.89 -21.53
CA THR A 50 -27.92 19.59 -21.32
C THR A 50 -28.88 19.21 -22.46
N ALA A 51 -28.89 17.92 -22.82
CA ALA A 51 -29.98 17.29 -23.57
C ALA A 51 -30.46 16.04 -22.83
N ALA A 52 -31.74 16.05 -22.48
CA ALA A 52 -32.47 14.96 -21.84
C ALA A 52 -32.84 13.87 -22.84
N PHE A 53 -32.79 12.61 -22.42
CA PHE A 53 -33.54 11.53 -23.04
C PHE A 53 -34.40 10.84 -21.99
N THR A 54 -35.71 10.95 -22.19
CA THR A 54 -36.77 10.21 -21.52
C THR A 54 -36.91 8.81 -22.11
N SER A 55 -37.17 7.81 -21.29
CA SER A 55 -38.04 6.70 -21.68
C SER A 55 -38.75 6.12 -20.46
N ASN A 56 -40.05 5.90 -20.66
CA ASN A 56 -41.05 5.50 -19.69
C ASN A 56 -41.40 4.01 -19.93
N THR A 57 -41.56 3.27 -18.83
CA THR A 57 -42.59 2.25 -18.58
C THR A 57 -42.58 0.91 -19.35
N ILE A 58 -42.62 -0.22 -18.61
CA ILE A 58 -43.71 -1.24 -18.58
C ILE A 58 -43.44 -2.34 -17.52
N SER A 59 -44.27 -2.30 -16.48
CA SER A 59 -44.99 -3.33 -15.71
C SER A 59 -44.52 -4.78 -15.47
N ASN A 60 -44.46 -5.10 -14.17
CA ASN A 60 -45.21 -6.11 -13.38
C ASN A 60 -45.15 -7.63 -13.60
N ALA A 61 -44.90 -8.28 -12.45
CA ALA A 61 -45.51 -9.48 -11.87
C ALA A 61 -45.02 -10.88 -12.31
N ILE A 62 -44.61 -11.68 -11.32
CA ILE A 62 -45.28 -12.92 -10.87
C ILE A 62 -44.72 -13.33 -9.50
N SER A 63 -45.63 -13.76 -8.63
CA SER A 63 -45.46 -14.10 -7.22
C SER A 63 -45.41 -15.62 -7.00
N ASN A 64 -44.87 -16.00 -5.82
CA ASN A 64 -45.21 -17.15 -4.97
C ASN A 64 -44.84 -18.59 -5.38
N ALA A 65 -44.03 -19.24 -4.54
CA ALA A 65 -44.43 -20.44 -3.78
C ALA A 65 -43.35 -20.87 -2.75
N ILE A 66 -43.75 -20.96 -1.48
CA ILE A 66 -43.12 -21.77 -0.40
C ILE A 66 -43.98 -23.05 -0.27
N PRO A 67 -43.46 -24.18 0.26
CA PRO A 67 -43.71 -24.47 1.67
C PRO A 67 -42.57 -25.17 2.46
N SER A 68 -42.69 -25.00 3.77
CA SER A 68 -41.83 -25.37 4.90
C SER A 68 -41.77 -26.87 5.28
N ALA A 69 -40.73 -27.27 6.00
CA ALA A 69 -40.71 -28.35 7.02
C ALA A 69 -39.51 -28.13 7.97
N ILE A 70 -39.70 -27.58 9.18
CA ILE A 70 -39.81 -28.25 10.50
C ILE A 70 -38.71 -29.30 10.79
N SER A 71 -37.80 -29.00 11.73
CA SER A 71 -37.62 -29.82 12.95
C SER A 71 -36.69 -29.14 13.96
N SER A 72 -37.18 -29.10 15.19
CA SER A 72 -36.61 -28.60 16.43
C SER A 72 -35.51 -29.51 16.99
N ALA A 73 -34.39 -28.92 17.42
CA ALA A 73 -33.50 -29.53 18.40
C ALA A 73 -33.07 -28.47 19.43
N THR A 74 -33.47 -28.70 20.67
CA THR A 74 -33.07 -27.95 21.88
C THR A 74 -31.61 -28.22 22.23
N PRO A 75 -30.81 -27.21 22.62
CA PRO A 75 -29.51 -27.46 23.24
C PRO A 75 -29.68 -27.72 24.74
N SER A 76 -29.16 -28.86 25.20
CA SER A 76 -28.98 -29.18 26.62
C SER A 76 -27.96 -28.23 27.26
N ALA A 77 -28.23 -27.87 28.51
CA ALA A 77 -27.40 -27.00 29.34
C ALA A 77 -25.96 -27.52 29.49
N ILE A 78 -24.99 -26.61 29.32
CA ILE A 78 -23.57 -26.84 29.63
C ILE A 78 -23.29 -26.33 31.06
N PRO A 79 -22.70 -27.13 31.96
CA PRO A 79 -22.34 -26.67 33.29
C PRO A 79 -21.09 -25.76 33.27
N SER A 80 -21.18 -24.71 34.07
CA SER A 80 -20.14 -23.72 34.39
C SER A 80 -18.77 -24.35 34.71
N ALA A 81 -17.73 -23.93 33.97
CA ALA A 81 -16.34 -24.24 34.28
C ALA A 81 -15.57 -22.95 34.58
N ASN A 82 -15.08 -22.86 35.81
CA ASN A 82 -14.21 -21.81 36.33
C ASN A 82 -12.83 -21.83 35.60
N PRO A 83 -12.14 -20.69 35.40
CA PRO A 83 -10.97 -20.63 34.54
C PRO A 83 -9.72 -21.15 35.28
N LYS A 84 -9.17 -22.27 34.81
CA LYS A 84 -7.82 -22.71 35.19
C LYS A 84 -6.85 -22.37 34.07
N SER A 85 -5.94 -21.44 34.37
CA SER A 85 -4.55 -21.40 33.90
C SER A 85 -4.35 -21.67 32.40
N THR A 86 -4.41 -20.61 31.60
CA THR A 86 -3.96 -20.61 30.20
C THR A 86 -2.46 -20.93 30.15
N SER A 87 -2.16 -22.16 29.72
CA SER A 87 -0.84 -22.55 29.26
C SER A 87 -0.50 -21.74 28.02
N SER A 88 0.63 -21.05 28.04
CA SER A 88 1.15 -20.25 26.94
C SER A 88 1.38 -21.12 25.70
N VAL A 89 0.54 -20.96 24.68
CA VAL A 89 0.80 -21.53 23.35
C VAL A 89 1.98 -20.75 22.76
N SER A 90 3.18 -21.33 22.83
CA SER A 90 4.35 -20.84 22.12
C SER A 90 4.15 -21.06 20.62
N THR A 91 3.72 -20.02 19.89
CA THR A 91 3.74 -20.06 18.41
C THR A 91 5.16 -19.79 17.95
N ASN A 92 5.90 -20.88 17.71
CA ASN A 92 7.33 -20.94 17.39
C ASN A 92 7.66 -20.54 15.92
N GLY A 93 6.97 -19.52 15.38
CA GLY A 93 7.23 -18.97 14.05
C GLY A 93 7.35 -17.45 14.10
N ASN A 94 8.32 -16.89 13.36
CA ASN A 94 8.46 -15.43 13.25
C ASN A 94 7.15 -14.82 12.73
N LYS A 95 6.67 -13.80 13.42
CA LYS A 95 5.50 -13.00 13.03
C LYS A 95 5.79 -12.27 11.72
N VAL A 96 4.76 -12.12 10.89
CA VAL A 96 4.89 -11.32 9.67
C VAL A 96 4.88 -9.83 10.02
N ILE A 97 5.74 -9.09 9.35
CA ILE A 97 5.71 -7.64 9.25
C ILE A 97 5.53 -7.33 7.77
N VAL A 98 4.30 -6.94 7.43
CA VAL A 98 3.89 -6.55 6.07
C VAL A 98 3.99 -5.04 5.99
N VAL A 99 4.54 -4.52 4.91
CA VAL A 99 4.54 -3.08 4.64
C VAL A 99 3.88 -2.80 3.30
N TYR A 100 3.02 -1.78 3.25
CA TYR A 100 2.53 -1.25 1.99
C TYR A 100 3.57 -0.28 1.43
N TYR A 101 3.91 -0.45 0.15
CA TYR A 101 4.84 0.41 -0.59
C TYR A 101 4.08 1.06 -1.74
N SER A 102 3.85 2.36 -1.62
CA SER A 102 3.13 3.17 -2.60
C SER A 102 4.09 3.70 -3.67
N TYR A 103 3.92 3.31 -4.94
CA TYR A 103 4.89 3.69 -5.97
C TYR A 103 5.00 5.22 -6.17
N TRP A 104 3.90 5.96 -5.94
CA TRP A 104 3.86 7.42 -6.08
C TRP A 104 4.66 8.16 -4.99
N LYS A 105 5.00 7.49 -3.87
CA LYS A 105 5.85 8.03 -2.81
C LYS A 105 7.32 7.59 -2.91
N ARG A 106 7.72 7.03 -4.06
CA ARG A 106 9.11 6.62 -4.33
C ARG A 106 10.15 7.72 -4.14
N SER A 107 9.80 8.99 -4.31
CA SER A 107 10.70 10.12 -4.04
C SER A 107 11.04 10.30 -2.56
N PHE A 108 10.18 9.83 -1.66
CA PHE A 108 10.40 9.84 -0.21
C PHE A 108 11.19 8.62 0.24
N LEU A 109 10.88 7.45 -0.33
CA LEU A 109 11.58 6.20 -0.05
C LEU A 109 11.66 5.34 -1.30
N ALA A 110 12.84 5.30 -1.92
CA ALA A 110 13.08 4.44 -3.07
C ALA A 110 13.16 2.96 -2.67
N GLU A 111 12.76 2.07 -3.57
CA GLU A 111 12.68 0.62 -3.35
C GLU A 111 14.00 0.01 -2.85
N ASN A 112 15.15 0.52 -3.31
CA ASN A 112 16.46 0.01 -2.89
C ASN A 112 16.86 0.40 -1.46
N ASN A 113 16.16 1.36 -0.84
CA ASN A 113 16.43 1.88 0.50
C ASN A 113 15.47 1.33 1.57
N LEU A 114 14.59 0.39 1.20
CA LEU A 114 13.70 -0.24 2.15
C LEU A 114 14.49 -0.97 3.26
N PRO A 115 13.98 -0.99 4.50
CA PRO A 115 14.63 -1.62 5.64
C PRO A 115 14.45 -3.14 5.63
N TRP A 116 15.04 -3.79 4.63
CA TRP A 116 14.82 -5.18 4.27
C TRP A 116 14.98 -6.19 5.41
N THR A 117 15.87 -5.93 6.37
CA THR A 117 16.13 -6.82 7.52
C THR A 117 15.06 -6.75 8.61
N LYS A 118 14.10 -5.82 8.49
CA LYS A 118 13.04 -5.55 9.47
C LYS A 118 11.65 -5.91 8.95
N ILE A 119 11.53 -6.23 7.67
CA ILE A 119 10.26 -6.53 7.00
C ILE A 119 10.28 -7.97 6.48
N THR A 120 9.10 -8.56 6.32
CA THR A 120 8.94 -9.93 5.83
C THR A 120 8.21 -9.99 4.50
N HIS A 121 7.29 -9.06 4.29
CA HIS A 121 6.45 -8.96 3.10
C HIS A 121 6.30 -7.50 2.70
N VAL A 122 6.25 -7.25 1.40
CA VAL A 122 5.86 -5.96 0.81
C VAL A 122 4.59 -6.17 0.00
N ASN A 123 3.54 -5.42 0.31
CA ASN A 123 2.38 -5.25 -0.54
C ASN A 123 2.61 -4.03 -1.42
N PHE A 124 2.81 -4.24 -2.72
CA PHE A 124 3.03 -3.14 -3.67
C PHE A 124 1.71 -2.50 -4.05
N ALA A 125 1.55 -1.22 -3.70
CA ALA A 125 0.33 -0.44 -3.89
C ALA A 125 0.46 0.49 -5.11
N PHE A 126 -0.49 0.47 -6.06
CA PHE A 126 -1.54 -0.53 -6.29
C PHE A 126 -1.61 -0.86 -7.79
N ALA A 127 -2.14 -2.04 -8.12
CA ALA A 127 -2.80 -2.23 -9.40
C ALA A 127 -4.27 -1.82 -9.27
N ILE A 128 -4.74 -1.01 -10.23
CA ILE A 128 -6.12 -0.49 -10.25
C ILE A 128 -6.96 -1.34 -11.21
N VAL A 129 -8.15 -1.76 -10.79
CA VAL A 129 -9.07 -2.50 -11.66
C VAL A 129 -9.71 -1.53 -12.65
N ASP A 130 -9.56 -1.77 -13.95
CA ASP A 130 -10.20 -0.97 -14.99
C ASP A 130 -11.65 -1.42 -15.28
N ALA A 131 -12.34 -0.68 -16.15
CA ALA A 131 -13.71 -0.98 -16.58
C ALA A 131 -13.84 -2.29 -17.39
N GLN A 132 -12.70 -2.87 -17.82
CA GLN A 132 -12.62 -4.18 -18.47
C GLN A 132 -12.24 -5.29 -17.46
N PHE A 133 -12.18 -4.95 -16.18
CA PHE A 133 -11.87 -5.83 -15.06
C PHE A 133 -10.43 -6.36 -15.02
N ASN A 134 -9.49 -5.68 -15.68
CA ASN A 134 -8.08 -6.00 -15.57
C ASN A 134 -7.44 -5.21 -14.43
N PRO A 135 -6.56 -5.82 -13.61
CA PRO A 135 -5.62 -5.07 -12.80
C PRO A 135 -4.58 -4.39 -13.69
N VAL A 136 -4.56 -3.06 -13.69
CA VAL A 136 -3.69 -2.25 -14.55
C VAL A 136 -2.50 -1.72 -13.76
N LEU A 137 -1.33 -1.83 -14.38
CA LEU A 137 -0.08 -1.19 -13.98
C LEU A 137 0.51 -0.54 -15.23
N ASP A 138 0.78 0.76 -15.18
CA ASP A 138 1.49 1.45 -16.25
C ASP A 138 2.95 0.96 -16.37
N ALA A 139 3.63 1.37 -17.45
CA ALA A 139 4.99 0.92 -17.75
C ALA A 139 6.00 1.29 -16.65
N GLN A 140 5.90 2.50 -16.09
CA GLN A 140 6.82 2.97 -15.06
C GLN A 140 6.60 2.21 -13.75
N THR A 141 5.34 2.02 -13.37
CA THR A 141 4.95 1.25 -12.19
C THR A 141 5.43 -0.20 -12.30
N ARG A 142 5.33 -0.83 -13.49
CA ARG A 142 5.89 -2.17 -13.74
C ARG A 142 7.40 -2.25 -13.59
N ILE A 143 8.14 -1.23 -14.06
CA ILE A 143 9.60 -1.17 -13.91
C ILE A 143 9.99 -1.09 -12.43
N VAL A 144 9.31 -0.23 -11.66
CA VAL A 144 9.56 -0.08 -10.22
C VAL A 144 9.24 -1.38 -9.48
N LEU A 145 8.10 -2.02 -9.78
CA LEU A 145 7.74 -3.29 -9.18
C LEU A 145 8.78 -4.40 -9.50
N SER A 146 9.25 -4.47 -10.74
CA SER A 146 10.29 -5.44 -11.11
C SER A 146 11.61 -5.21 -10.34
N ALA A 147 12.02 -3.96 -10.16
CA ALA A 147 13.18 -3.62 -9.35
C ALA A 147 12.97 -3.97 -7.87
N LEU A 148 11.79 -3.65 -7.32
CA LEU A 148 11.42 -3.98 -5.94
C LEU A 148 11.49 -5.49 -5.68
N VAL A 149 10.93 -6.31 -6.57
CA VAL A 149 11.00 -7.79 -6.48
C VAL A 149 12.46 -8.25 -6.42
N THR A 150 13.33 -7.70 -7.25
CA THR A 150 14.76 -8.05 -7.28
C THR A 150 15.43 -7.78 -5.92
N TYR A 151 15.24 -6.59 -5.35
CA TYR A 151 15.81 -6.26 -4.04
C TYR A 151 15.22 -7.11 -2.90
N ALA A 152 13.90 -7.28 -2.89
CA ALA A 152 13.20 -8.05 -1.89
C ALA A 152 13.66 -9.51 -1.87
N HIS A 153 13.76 -10.15 -3.04
CA HIS A 153 14.16 -11.55 -3.16
C HIS A 153 15.60 -11.79 -2.71
N VAL A 154 16.53 -10.87 -3.02
CA VAL A 154 17.89 -10.90 -2.47
C VAL A 154 17.88 -10.87 -0.93
N ALA A 155 16.99 -10.07 -0.36
CA ALA A 155 16.81 -9.98 1.09
C ALA A 155 15.91 -11.09 1.69
N LYS A 156 15.40 -12.03 0.87
CA LYS A 156 14.45 -13.08 1.27
C LYS A 156 13.11 -12.53 1.82
N VAL A 157 12.71 -11.37 1.33
CA VAL A 157 11.42 -10.71 1.58
C VAL A 157 10.46 -11.06 0.44
N LYS A 158 9.20 -11.30 0.79
CA LYS A 158 8.13 -11.66 -0.16
C LYS A 158 7.48 -10.41 -0.74
N VAL A 159 7.10 -10.43 -2.01
CA VAL A 159 6.39 -9.30 -2.65
C VAL A 159 5.06 -9.77 -3.22
N LEU A 160 3.98 -9.12 -2.78
CA LEU A 160 2.63 -9.31 -3.30
C LEU A 160 2.22 -8.06 -4.08
N LEU A 161 1.48 -8.26 -5.17
CA LEU A 161 0.77 -7.16 -5.81
C LEU A 161 -0.50 -6.88 -5.00
N SER A 162 -0.68 -5.66 -4.49
CA SER A 162 -1.96 -5.25 -3.92
C SER A 162 -2.84 -4.68 -5.03
N VAL A 163 -4.03 -5.25 -5.18
CA VAL A 163 -4.99 -4.92 -6.24
C VAL A 163 -6.22 -4.29 -5.60
N GLY A 164 -6.54 -3.05 -5.98
CA GLY A 164 -7.64 -2.29 -5.42
C GLY A 164 -7.17 -1.06 -4.64
N GLY A 165 -7.45 -1.05 -3.34
CA GLY A 165 -7.41 0.11 -2.46
C GLY A 165 -8.62 1.01 -2.65
N TRP A 166 -8.67 2.10 -1.89
CA TRP A 166 -9.75 3.09 -1.91
C TRP A 166 -10.21 3.46 -3.33
N THR A 167 -9.28 3.95 -4.16
CA THR A 167 -9.54 4.38 -5.55
C THR A 167 -9.59 3.26 -6.57
N GLY A 168 -9.12 2.06 -6.24
CA GLY A 168 -9.09 0.93 -7.16
C GLY A 168 -10.27 -0.02 -7.03
N SER A 169 -11.20 0.26 -6.12
CA SER A 169 -12.28 -0.67 -5.76
C SER A 169 -13.58 -0.53 -6.56
N GLN A 170 -13.65 0.45 -7.45
CA GLN A 170 -14.87 0.85 -8.15
C GLN A 170 -15.62 -0.30 -8.84
N TYR A 171 -14.88 -1.24 -9.43
CA TYR A 171 -15.42 -2.31 -10.26
C TYR A 171 -15.50 -3.67 -9.58
N PHE A 172 -15.11 -3.83 -8.32
CA PHE A 172 -15.05 -5.17 -7.71
C PHE A 172 -16.41 -5.86 -7.59
N SER A 173 -17.48 -5.13 -7.22
CA SER A 173 -18.82 -5.73 -7.09
C SER A 173 -19.32 -6.31 -8.42
N THR A 174 -19.18 -5.53 -9.50
CA THR A 174 -19.58 -5.97 -10.85
C THR A 174 -18.66 -7.07 -11.36
N LEU A 175 -17.34 -6.94 -11.18
CA LEU A 175 -16.35 -7.97 -11.48
C LEU A 175 -16.70 -9.31 -10.83
N ALA A 176 -16.91 -9.33 -9.51
CA ALA A 176 -17.14 -10.54 -8.75
C ALA A 176 -18.46 -11.24 -9.14
N SER A 177 -19.47 -10.47 -9.56
CA SER A 177 -20.82 -10.98 -9.86
C SER A 177 -20.91 -11.89 -11.09
N ASN A 178 -19.95 -11.82 -12.02
CA ASN A 178 -20.03 -12.52 -13.30
C ASN A 178 -18.81 -13.41 -13.58
N ALA A 179 -19.05 -14.65 -14.03
CA ALA A 179 -17.98 -15.63 -14.24
C ALA A 179 -16.95 -15.21 -15.30
N ALA A 180 -17.36 -14.51 -16.36
CA ALA A 180 -16.46 -14.06 -17.42
C ALA A 180 -15.57 -12.89 -16.95
N SER A 181 -16.11 -11.96 -16.18
CA SER A 181 -15.32 -10.88 -15.58
C SER A 181 -14.35 -11.43 -14.54
N ARG A 182 -14.78 -12.36 -13.67
CA ARG A 182 -13.88 -13.05 -12.74
C ARG A 182 -12.73 -13.75 -13.47
N ALA A 183 -13.02 -14.50 -14.53
CA ALA A 183 -11.99 -15.15 -15.34
C ALA A 183 -11.00 -14.14 -15.96
N THR A 184 -11.49 -13.00 -16.44
CA THR A 184 -10.66 -11.92 -17.00
C THR A 184 -9.69 -11.40 -15.94
N PHE A 185 -10.21 -11.01 -14.78
CA PHE A 185 -9.41 -10.53 -13.65
C PHE A 185 -8.38 -11.57 -13.18
N ILE A 186 -8.80 -12.81 -12.97
CA ILE A 186 -7.93 -13.89 -12.47
C ILE A 186 -6.79 -14.15 -13.46
N ASN A 187 -7.10 -14.27 -14.76
CA ASN A 187 -6.08 -14.51 -15.79
C ASN A 187 -5.06 -13.38 -15.86
N ALA A 188 -5.53 -12.12 -15.83
CA ALA A 188 -4.64 -10.96 -15.85
C ALA A 188 -3.78 -10.87 -14.57
N THR A 189 -4.36 -11.13 -13.40
CA THR A 189 -3.64 -11.13 -12.11
C THR A 189 -2.54 -12.20 -12.09
N VAL A 190 -2.89 -13.45 -12.44
CA VAL A 190 -1.92 -14.57 -12.51
C VAL A 190 -0.83 -14.29 -13.54
N SER A 191 -1.18 -13.68 -14.67
CA SER A 191 -0.21 -13.27 -15.69
C SER A 191 0.82 -12.28 -15.14
N ILE A 192 0.38 -11.23 -14.41
CA ILE A 192 1.30 -10.26 -13.79
C ILE A 192 2.20 -10.94 -12.76
N ILE A 193 1.63 -11.79 -11.90
CA ILE A 193 2.39 -12.54 -10.87
C ILE A 193 3.50 -13.37 -11.50
N ASN A 194 3.19 -14.09 -12.57
CA ASN A 194 4.17 -14.95 -13.25
C ASN A 194 5.23 -14.12 -14.00
N GLN A 195 4.82 -13.07 -14.71
CA GLN A 195 5.73 -12.21 -15.49
C GLN A 195 6.73 -11.45 -14.61
N LEU A 196 6.30 -10.99 -13.43
CA LEU A 196 7.12 -10.20 -12.51
C LEU A 196 7.72 -11.03 -11.38
N ASN A 197 7.54 -12.36 -11.40
CA ASN A 197 7.99 -13.28 -10.36
C ASN A 197 7.53 -12.88 -8.94
N LEU A 198 6.27 -12.47 -8.80
CA LEU A 198 5.70 -12.10 -7.49
C LEU A 198 5.44 -13.33 -6.64
N ASP A 199 5.43 -13.16 -5.33
CA ASP A 199 5.15 -14.23 -4.37
C ASP A 199 3.64 -14.43 -4.12
N GLY A 200 2.80 -13.53 -4.61
CA GLY A 200 1.35 -13.64 -4.46
C GLY A 200 0.60 -12.37 -4.81
N VAL A 201 -0.64 -12.29 -4.34
CA VAL A 201 -1.55 -11.15 -4.50
C VAL A 201 -2.26 -10.84 -3.19
N ASP A 202 -2.41 -9.56 -2.94
CA ASP A 202 -3.26 -8.99 -1.89
C ASP A 202 -4.49 -8.36 -2.56
N ILE A 203 -5.69 -8.78 -2.17
CA ILE A 203 -6.93 -8.18 -2.69
C ILE A 203 -7.43 -7.16 -1.68
N ASP A 204 -7.48 -5.91 -2.11
CA ASP A 204 -7.90 -4.78 -1.30
C ASP A 204 -9.19 -4.18 -1.87
N TRP A 205 -10.29 -4.92 -1.70
CA TRP A 205 -11.61 -4.46 -2.10
C TRP A 205 -12.23 -3.67 -0.95
N GLU A 206 -12.46 -2.38 -1.19
CA GLU A 206 -13.11 -1.44 -0.29
C GLU A 206 -14.51 -1.01 -0.79
N TYR A 207 -15.59 -1.74 -0.49
CA TYR A 207 -15.68 -2.94 0.35
C TYR A 207 -16.78 -3.91 -0.12
N PRO A 208 -16.67 -5.23 0.17
CA PRO A 208 -17.75 -6.18 -0.10
C PRO A 208 -19.02 -5.87 0.72
N GLY A 209 -20.09 -5.50 0.02
CA GLY A 209 -21.44 -5.32 0.58
C GLY A 209 -21.61 -4.06 1.44
N ARG A 210 -20.67 -3.11 1.39
CA ARG A 210 -20.78 -1.80 2.03
C ARG A 210 -20.11 -0.73 1.16
N GLN A 211 -20.55 0.51 1.30
CA GLN A 211 -20.01 1.61 0.52
C GLN A 211 -18.57 1.93 0.96
N GLY A 212 -17.68 2.12 -0.02
CA GLY A 212 -16.41 2.84 0.14
C GLY A 212 -16.52 4.18 -0.58
N MET A 213 -15.68 4.42 -1.59
CA MET A 213 -15.87 5.57 -2.48
C MET A 213 -17.28 5.64 -3.07
N ILE A 214 -17.80 6.86 -3.26
CA ILE A 214 -19.20 7.11 -3.64
C ILE A 214 -19.62 6.47 -4.96
N CYS A 215 -18.69 6.27 -5.89
CA CYS A 215 -18.96 5.65 -7.19
C CYS A 215 -18.65 4.14 -7.24
N ASN A 216 -18.27 3.53 -6.12
CA ASN A 216 -18.11 2.08 -6.07
C ASN A 216 -19.45 1.41 -6.29
N ALA A 217 -19.49 0.44 -7.20
CA ALA A 217 -20.63 -0.45 -7.30
C ALA A 217 -20.68 -1.31 -6.02
N VAL A 218 -21.89 -1.44 -5.45
CA VAL A 218 -22.12 -2.24 -4.24
C VAL A 218 -23.38 -3.06 -4.42
N ASN A 219 -23.29 -4.36 -4.11
CA ASN A 219 -24.44 -5.22 -3.94
C ASN A 219 -24.36 -5.85 -2.54
N GLN A 220 -25.00 -5.18 -1.57
CA GLN A 220 -25.06 -5.62 -0.18
C GLN A 220 -25.55 -7.06 0.00
N LYS A 221 -26.42 -7.55 -0.90
CA LYS A 221 -26.97 -8.90 -0.80
C LYS A 221 -25.96 -9.96 -1.24
N ASP A 222 -25.26 -9.73 -2.33
CA ASP A 222 -24.54 -10.80 -3.04
C ASP A 222 -23.00 -10.62 -3.03
N ASP A 223 -22.47 -9.44 -2.70
CA ASP A 223 -21.03 -9.15 -2.79
C ASP A 223 -20.18 -10.13 -1.98
N ALA A 224 -20.54 -10.47 -0.74
CA ALA A 224 -19.78 -11.44 0.05
C ALA A 224 -19.74 -12.84 -0.63
N ASN A 225 -20.86 -13.32 -1.16
CA ASN A 225 -20.93 -14.62 -1.84
C ASN A 225 -20.16 -14.61 -3.17
N ASN A 226 -20.28 -13.51 -3.92
CA ASN A 226 -19.53 -13.30 -5.16
C ASN A 226 -18.04 -13.21 -4.88
N PHE A 227 -17.65 -12.56 -3.79
CA PHE A 227 -16.26 -12.45 -3.39
C PHE A 227 -15.69 -13.82 -3.00
N LEU A 228 -16.43 -14.62 -2.24
CA LEU A 228 -16.03 -15.99 -1.91
C LEU A 228 -15.82 -16.83 -3.17
N THR A 229 -16.68 -16.67 -4.18
CA THR A 229 -16.56 -17.34 -5.48
C THR A 229 -15.31 -16.89 -6.22
N LEU A 230 -15.07 -15.58 -6.31
CA LEU A 230 -13.85 -15.01 -6.88
C LEU A 230 -12.58 -15.53 -6.20
N LEU A 231 -12.54 -15.55 -4.88
CA LEU A 231 -11.38 -16.04 -4.12
C LEU A 231 -11.17 -17.55 -4.28
N THR A 232 -12.25 -18.32 -4.44
CA THR A 232 -12.17 -19.77 -4.70
C THR A 232 -11.50 -20.02 -6.05
N GLU A 233 -11.98 -19.34 -7.11
CA GLU A 233 -11.42 -19.46 -8.46
C GLU A 233 -9.98 -18.91 -8.52
N LEU A 234 -9.71 -17.78 -7.86
CA LEU A 234 -8.38 -17.18 -7.79
C LEU A 234 -7.39 -18.10 -7.07
N ARG A 235 -7.76 -18.68 -5.91
CA ARG A 235 -6.92 -19.66 -5.21
C ARG A 235 -6.62 -20.87 -6.09
N ALA A 236 -7.62 -21.39 -6.81
CA ALA A 236 -7.42 -22.51 -7.72
C ALA A 236 -6.42 -22.17 -8.85
N ALA A 237 -6.47 -20.95 -9.39
CA ALA A 237 -5.57 -20.49 -10.44
C ALA A 237 -4.14 -20.17 -9.95
N LEU A 238 -4.01 -19.64 -8.73
CA LEU A 238 -2.72 -19.34 -8.09
C LEU A 238 -1.97 -20.60 -7.63
N GLY A 239 -2.70 -21.63 -7.24
CA GLY A 239 -2.17 -22.80 -6.55
C GLY A 239 -1.78 -22.50 -5.10
N ASN A 240 -1.00 -23.41 -4.52
CA ASN A 240 -0.60 -23.36 -3.10
C ASN A 240 0.78 -22.70 -2.88
N ASP A 241 1.54 -22.45 -3.94
CA ASP A 241 2.89 -21.87 -3.85
C ASP A 241 2.89 -20.34 -3.78
N LYS A 242 1.77 -19.71 -4.15
CA LYS A 242 1.57 -18.26 -4.12
C LYS A 242 0.69 -17.87 -2.94
N LEU A 243 1.01 -16.72 -2.35
CA LEU A 243 0.22 -16.13 -1.27
C LEU A 243 -1.06 -15.47 -1.82
N LEU A 244 -2.16 -15.60 -1.08
CA LEU A 244 -3.40 -14.85 -1.27
C LEU A 244 -3.78 -14.20 0.06
N THR A 245 -3.68 -12.89 0.14
CA THR A 245 -4.04 -12.10 1.32
C THR A 245 -5.15 -11.12 0.99
N LEU A 246 -5.84 -10.62 2.01
CA LEU A 246 -6.88 -9.60 1.83
C LEU A 246 -6.60 -8.43 2.77
N ALA A 247 -6.66 -7.20 2.27
CA ALA A 247 -6.90 -6.05 3.14
C ALA A 247 -8.41 -5.95 3.42
N VAL A 248 -8.77 -5.78 4.69
CA VAL A 248 -10.17 -5.87 5.13
C VAL A 248 -10.49 -4.82 6.20
N SER A 249 -11.76 -4.42 6.25
CA SER A 249 -12.27 -3.49 7.26
C SER A 249 -12.18 -4.07 8.69
N THR A 250 -12.38 -3.21 9.69
CA THR A 250 -12.44 -3.54 11.12
C THR A 250 -13.52 -4.57 11.49
N SER A 251 -14.48 -4.78 10.60
CA SER A 251 -15.52 -5.80 10.73
C SER A 251 -15.54 -6.72 9.50
N PRO A 252 -16.01 -7.98 9.63
CA PRO A 252 -16.22 -8.89 8.52
C PRO A 252 -17.07 -8.30 7.39
N PHE A 253 -17.12 -9.00 6.26
CA PHE A 253 -17.88 -8.59 5.08
C PHE A 253 -19.37 -8.38 5.38
N ASN A 254 -20.05 -7.54 4.60
CA ASN A 254 -21.49 -7.37 4.72
C ASN A 254 -22.24 -8.30 3.76
N GLY A 255 -23.34 -8.86 4.26
CA GLY A 255 -24.34 -9.59 3.50
C GLY A 255 -25.73 -8.97 3.65
N PRO A 256 -26.79 -9.70 3.24
CA PRO A 256 -28.15 -9.19 3.20
C PRO A 256 -28.67 -8.67 4.55
N ASN A 257 -28.16 -9.23 5.65
CA ASN A 257 -28.61 -8.94 7.02
C ASN A 257 -27.54 -8.18 7.83
N GLY A 258 -26.62 -7.48 7.17
CA GLY A 258 -25.49 -6.79 7.81
C GLY A 258 -24.22 -7.64 7.84
N THR A 259 -23.38 -7.44 8.86
CA THR A 259 -22.07 -8.12 8.96
C THR A 259 -22.26 -9.64 9.05
N ILE A 260 -21.56 -10.40 8.19
CA ILE A 260 -21.66 -11.86 8.18
C ILE A 260 -20.97 -12.47 9.42
N SER A 261 -21.58 -13.49 9.99
CA SER A 261 -21.12 -14.13 11.23
C SER A 261 -20.21 -15.34 11.03
N ASP A 262 -20.00 -15.78 9.79
CA ASP A 262 -19.13 -16.92 9.46
C ASP A 262 -18.30 -16.61 8.21
N VAL A 263 -16.99 -16.49 8.40
CA VAL A 263 -15.96 -16.30 7.36
C VAL A 263 -15.04 -17.53 7.25
N SER A 264 -15.40 -18.66 7.85
CA SER A 264 -14.57 -19.87 7.85
C SER A 264 -14.26 -20.39 6.44
N SER A 265 -15.17 -20.21 5.49
CA SER A 265 -14.93 -20.53 4.07
C SER A 265 -13.88 -19.62 3.44
N PHE A 266 -13.84 -18.33 3.80
CA PHE A 266 -12.77 -17.42 3.37
C PHE A 266 -11.43 -17.80 4.02
N ALA A 267 -11.45 -18.12 5.31
CA ALA A 267 -10.26 -18.51 6.06
C ALA A 267 -9.55 -19.75 5.48
N LYS A 268 -10.27 -20.62 4.76
CA LYS A 268 -9.68 -21.78 4.05
C LYS A 268 -8.91 -21.38 2.79
N LEU A 269 -9.27 -20.26 2.16
CA LEU A 269 -8.73 -19.83 0.87
C LEU A 269 -7.52 -18.91 1.02
N VAL A 270 -7.51 -18.07 2.05
CA VAL A 270 -6.48 -17.02 2.22
C VAL A 270 -5.37 -17.47 3.15
N ASP A 271 -4.18 -16.91 2.96
CA ASP A 271 -3.06 -17.10 3.88
C ASP A 271 -3.28 -16.32 5.18
N TRP A 272 -3.73 -15.06 5.06
CA TRP A 272 -4.21 -14.23 6.16
C TRP A 272 -5.02 -13.03 5.64
N VAL A 273 -5.64 -12.31 6.58
CA VAL A 273 -6.24 -11.00 6.36
C VAL A 273 -5.42 -9.91 7.07
N ASN A 274 -5.23 -8.77 6.40
CA ASN A 274 -4.66 -7.54 6.92
C ASN A 274 -5.83 -6.62 7.35
N ILE A 275 -6.15 -6.58 8.65
CA ILE A 275 -7.26 -5.79 9.17
C ILE A 275 -6.85 -4.32 9.26
N MET A 276 -7.50 -3.43 8.52
CA MET A 276 -7.27 -1.98 8.53
C MET A 276 -7.86 -1.35 9.79
N ALA A 277 -7.17 -1.49 10.92
CA ALA A 277 -7.59 -0.99 12.24
C ALA A 277 -7.20 0.49 12.47
N TYR A 278 -7.46 1.30 11.45
CA TYR A 278 -7.18 2.72 11.34
C TYR A 278 -8.26 3.38 10.49
N ASP A 279 -8.20 4.70 10.28
CA ASP A 279 -9.29 5.47 9.64
C ASP A 279 -10.63 5.32 10.37
N VAL A 280 -10.60 5.05 11.67
CA VAL A 280 -11.81 4.84 12.49
C VAL A 280 -12.57 6.14 12.72
N SER A 281 -11.91 7.29 12.62
CA SER A 281 -12.50 8.59 12.98
C SER A 281 -12.49 9.62 11.85
N VAL A 282 -12.25 9.18 10.61
CA VAL A 282 -12.11 10.08 9.46
C VAL A 282 -13.44 10.37 8.76
N SER A 283 -13.39 11.31 7.81
CA SER A 283 -14.51 11.74 6.98
C SER A 283 -14.38 11.16 5.58
N ASP A 284 -14.65 9.88 5.42
CA ASP A 284 -14.47 9.11 4.18
C ASP A 284 -15.78 8.79 3.45
N GLY A 285 -16.83 9.59 3.70
CA GLY A 285 -18.17 9.31 3.18
C GLY A 285 -19.04 8.46 4.12
N ASN A 286 -18.50 8.03 5.27
CA ASN A 286 -19.30 7.49 6.36
C ASN A 286 -20.32 8.55 6.87
N THR A 287 -21.57 8.12 7.07
CA THR A 287 -22.70 8.98 7.48
C THR A 287 -23.13 8.76 8.93
N GLU A 288 -22.42 7.90 9.68
CA GLU A 288 -22.72 7.61 11.08
C GLU A 288 -22.58 8.85 11.95
N SER A 289 -23.50 9.06 12.91
CA SER A 289 -23.53 10.31 13.69
C SER A 289 -22.24 10.60 14.46
N TRP A 290 -21.48 9.57 14.86
CA TRP A 290 -20.19 9.76 15.51
C TRP A 290 -19.13 10.34 14.57
N VAL A 291 -19.28 10.23 13.24
CA VAL A 291 -18.36 10.90 12.30
C VAL A 291 -18.48 12.42 12.39
N GLN A 292 -19.49 12.97 13.08
CA GLN A 292 -19.59 14.41 13.36
C GLN A 292 -18.72 14.87 14.54
N LEU A 293 -18.11 13.92 15.25
CA LEU A 293 -17.15 14.19 16.32
C LEU A 293 -15.73 13.88 15.85
N THR A 294 -14.79 14.69 16.31
CA THR A 294 -13.37 14.33 16.40
C THR A 294 -13.19 13.03 17.20
N GLY A 295 -12.06 12.36 17.01
CA GLY A 295 -11.75 11.13 17.74
C GLY A 295 -10.41 10.51 17.36
N PRO A 296 -10.08 9.35 17.98
CA PRO A 296 -8.83 8.64 17.72
C PRO A 296 -8.86 7.99 16.33
N ASN A 297 -7.82 8.17 15.52
CA ASN A 297 -7.75 7.57 14.18
C ASN A 297 -7.64 6.04 14.23
N ALA A 298 -6.80 5.53 15.11
CA ALA A 298 -6.53 4.10 15.27
C ALA A 298 -6.62 3.69 16.75
N PRO A 299 -7.79 3.72 17.40
CA PRO A 299 -7.92 3.44 18.82
C PRO A 299 -7.57 1.98 19.14
N PHE A 300 -6.72 1.76 20.15
CA PHE A 300 -6.45 0.42 20.70
C PHE A 300 -7.73 -0.20 21.30
N ASP A 301 -8.44 0.58 22.10
CA ASP A 301 -9.73 0.25 22.69
C ASP A 301 -10.65 1.48 22.68
N ILE A 302 -11.92 1.32 23.04
CA ILE A 302 -12.89 2.42 23.10
C ILE A 302 -13.54 2.45 24.50
N PRO A 303 -13.65 3.62 25.17
CA PRO A 303 -14.18 3.71 26.53
C PRO A 303 -15.66 3.33 26.65
N ASP A 304 -16.42 3.62 25.60
CA ASP A 304 -17.86 3.51 25.60
C ASP A 304 -18.38 2.91 24.28
N SER A 305 -19.11 1.80 24.41
CA SER A 305 -19.84 1.16 23.33
C SER A 305 -20.84 2.09 22.62
N THR A 306 -21.28 3.19 23.25
CA THR A 306 -22.22 4.14 22.65
C THR A 306 -21.64 4.92 21.48
N THR A 307 -20.30 4.98 21.35
CA THR A 307 -19.67 5.68 20.23
C THR A 307 -19.78 4.91 18.91
N ASN A 308 -20.17 3.63 18.92
CA ASN A 308 -20.21 2.72 17.76
C ASN A 308 -18.90 2.66 16.94
N ARG A 309 -17.78 3.20 17.46
CA ARG A 309 -16.48 3.17 16.79
C ARG A 309 -15.83 1.80 16.94
N ALA A 310 -15.21 1.33 15.87
CA ALA A 310 -14.34 0.17 15.94
C ALA A 310 -13.05 0.48 16.74
N SER A 311 -12.35 -0.55 17.16
CA SER A 311 -11.05 -0.44 17.82
C SER A 311 -10.16 -1.59 17.38
N PHE A 312 -8.86 -1.47 17.64
CA PHE A 312 -7.89 -2.54 17.39
C PHE A 312 -8.34 -3.85 18.06
N LYS A 313 -8.78 -3.78 19.32
CA LYS A 313 -9.28 -4.94 20.08
C LYS A 313 -10.60 -5.49 19.57
N SER A 314 -11.58 -4.61 19.28
CA SER A 314 -12.89 -5.06 18.80
C SER A 314 -12.76 -5.68 17.40
N SER A 315 -11.87 -5.15 16.54
CA SER A 315 -11.63 -5.70 15.21
C SER A 315 -11.09 -7.13 15.26
N ILE A 316 -10.14 -7.43 16.16
CA ILE A 316 -9.66 -8.80 16.39
C ILE A 316 -10.82 -9.71 16.79
N SER A 317 -11.64 -9.24 17.73
CA SER A 317 -12.76 -10.02 18.28
C SER A 317 -13.83 -10.27 17.21
N ASN A 318 -14.15 -9.26 16.39
CA ASN A 318 -15.12 -9.35 15.31
C ASN A 318 -14.73 -10.44 14.29
N TRP A 319 -13.48 -10.45 13.84
CA TRP A 319 -13.00 -11.42 12.86
C TRP A 319 -12.81 -12.82 13.44
N MET A 320 -12.32 -12.92 14.69
CA MET A 320 -12.18 -14.22 15.36
C MET A 320 -13.53 -14.86 15.66
N ASN A 321 -14.51 -14.08 16.14
CA ASN A 321 -15.86 -14.57 16.40
C ASN A 321 -16.57 -15.01 15.12
N ALA A 322 -16.24 -14.40 13.98
CA ALA A 322 -16.69 -14.85 12.68
C ALA A 322 -15.93 -16.09 12.14
N GLY A 323 -14.97 -16.64 12.88
CA GLY A 323 -14.28 -17.88 12.52
C GLY A 323 -12.96 -17.70 11.76
N MET A 324 -12.40 -16.48 11.69
CA MET A 324 -11.03 -16.29 11.20
C MET A 324 -10.01 -16.72 12.28
N PRO A 325 -9.11 -17.69 12.00
CA PRO A 325 -8.10 -18.09 12.99
C PRO A 325 -7.17 -16.94 13.33
N SER A 326 -6.78 -16.81 14.60
CA SER A 326 -5.80 -15.80 15.04
C SER A 326 -4.48 -15.88 14.26
N SER A 327 -4.04 -17.10 13.94
CA SER A 327 -2.85 -17.36 13.12
C SER A 327 -2.95 -16.89 11.65
N LYS A 328 -4.12 -16.39 11.24
CA LYS A 328 -4.42 -15.78 9.92
C LYS A 328 -4.89 -14.32 10.04
N ILE A 329 -4.69 -13.68 11.19
CA ILE A 329 -4.99 -12.25 11.39
C ILE A 329 -3.68 -11.46 11.47
N VAL A 330 -3.53 -10.51 10.57
CA VAL A 330 -2.47 -9.50 10.57
C VAL A 330 -3.12 -8.15 10.87
N MET A 331 -2.64 -7.45 11.89
CA MET A 331 -3.25 -6.18 12.30
C MET A 331 -2.58 -5.00 11.60
N GLY A 332 -3.36 -4.22 10.87
CA GLY A 332 -2.96 -2.98 10.23
C GLY A 332 -2.78 -1.85 11.24
N VAL A 333 -1.73 -1.06 11.05
CA VAL A 333 -1.46 0.22 11.72
C VAL A 333 -0.98 1.24 10.71
N GLU A 334 -1.06 2.52 11.06
CA GLU A 334 -0.59 3.59 10.19
C GLU A 334 0.63 4.32 10.75
N PHE A 335 1.52 4.74 9.85
CA PHE A 335 2.66 5.60 10.18
C PHE A 335 2.36 7.08 9.92
N MET A 336 1.08 7.45 9.99
CA MET A 336 0.60 8.81 9.83
C MET A 336 -0.50 9.14 10.84
N GLY A 337 -0.82 10.43 10.92
CA GLY A 337 -1.95 10.97 11.63
C GLY A 337 -2.99 11.58 10.71
N ARG A 338 -4.18 11.79 11.27
CA ARG A 338 -5.33 12.44 10.61
C ARG A 338 -5.68 13.73 11.34
N ALA A 339 -5.72 14.83 10.60
CA ALA A 339 -6.08 16.15 11.07
C ALA A 339 -7.59 16.43 10.92
N GLN A 340 -8.15 17.11 11.90
CA GLN A 340 -9.54 17.56 11.92
C GLN A 340 -9.63 18.94 12.57
N THR A 341 -10.57 19.77 12.12
CA THR A 341 -10.85 21.05 12.77
C THR A 341 -11.89 20.85 13.87
N ALA A 342 -11.51 21.10 15.12
CA ALA A 342 -12.43 21.10 16.25
C ALA A 342 -13.29 22.36 16.26
N LEU A 343 -14.59 22.22 16.51
CA LEU A 343 -15.53 23.34 16.65
C LEU A 343 -15.74 23.76 18.12
N GLU A 344 -15.14 23.02 19.06
CA GLU A 344 -15.20 23.29 20.49
C GLU A 344 -13.79 23.07 21.10
N PRO A 345 -13.42 23.78 22.18
CA PRO A 345 -12.11 23.62 22.82
C PRO A 345 -11.86 22.19 23.34
N MET A 346 -10.67 21.64 23.08
CA MET A 346 -10.28 20.29 23.50
C MET A 346 -9.49 20.29 24.82
N SER A 347 -10.13 20.65 25.93
CA SER A 347 -9.46 20.72 27.25
C SER A 347 -9.37 19.38 27.98
N THR A 348 -10.37 18.50 27.82
CA THR A 348 -10.51 17.26 28.60
C THR A 348 -10.92 16.04 27.78
N SER A 349 -11.36 16.22 26.53
CA SER A 349 -11.84 15.15 25.66
C SER A 349 -11.35 15.37 24.23
N GLN A 350 -10.99 14.28 23.56
CA GLN A 350 -10.71 14.23 22.12
C GLN A 350 -12.00 14.09 21.28
N TYR A 351 -13.16 13.97 21.93
CA TYR A 351 -14.46 13.84 21.28
C TYR A 351 -15.23 15.15 21.40
N VAL A 352 -15.03 16.03 20.43
CA VAL A 352 -15.79 17.28 20.27
C VAL A 352 -16.33 17.37 18.86
N LYS A 353 -17.34 18.21 18.62
CA LYS A 353 -17.84 18.45 17.26
C LYS A 353 -16.71 18.90 16.33
N ARG A 354 -16.71 18.38 15.11
CA ARG A 354 -15.72 18.75 14.08
C ARG A 354 -16.35 19.47 12.91
N ASP A 355 -15.52 20.24 12.22
CA ASP A 355 -15.85 20.73 10.88
C ASP A 355 -15.90 19.54 9.91
N PRO A 356 -16.91 19.44 9.03
CA PRO A 356 -16.94 18.43 7.98
C PRO A 356 -15.80 18.61 6.95
N VAL A 357 -15.27 19.83 6.78
CA VAL A 357 -14.13 20.11 5.90
C VAL A 357 -12.84 19.65 6.58
N VAL A 358 -12.13 18.74 5.92
CA VAL A 358 -10.83 18.25 6.36
C VAL A 358 -9.79 19.37 6.16
N PRO A 359 -9.06 19.80 7.22
CA PRO A 359 -8.02 20.80 7.07
C PRO A 359 -6.82 20.24 6.30
N GLU A 360 -5.98 21.13 5.79
CA GLU A 360 -4.69 20.75 5.22
C GLU A 360 -3.83 20.00 6.24
N GLY A 361 -3.25 18.90 5.79
CA GLY A 361 -2.30 18.09 6.54
C GLY A 361 -0.91 18.72 6.62
N ASP A 362 0.12 17.87 6.54
CA ASP A 362 1.50 18.31 6.51
C ASP A 362 1.89 18.93 5.14
N GLN A 363 3.12 19.43 5.02
CA GLN A 363 3.66 20.02 3.78
C GLN A 363 3.57 19.14 2.51
N SER A 364 3.36 17.83 2.65
CA SER A 364 3.19 16.89 1.54
C SER A 364 1.73 16.58 1.22
N ASP A 365 0.80 16.99 2.08
CA ASP A 365 -0.63 16.90 1.80
C ASP A 365 -0.99 17.86 0.67
N GLN A 366 -1.71 17.36 -0.31
CA GLN A 366 -2.15 18.11 -1.47
C GLN A 366 -3.61 17.78 -1.69
N MET A 367 -4.37 18.78 -2.16
CA MET A 367 -5.74 18.52 -2.55
C MET A 367 -5.78 17.45 -3.63
N SER A 368 -6.61 16.44 -3.40
CA SER A 368 -6.88 15.38 -4.35
C SER A 368 -8.38 15.29 -4.59
N THR A 369 -8.75 14.74 -5.74
CA THR A 369 -10.14 14.53 -6.10
C THR A 369 -10.29 13.06 -6.44
N ASP A 370 -11.24 12.41 -5.76
CA ASP A 370 -11.65 11.06 -6.10
C ASP A 370 -12.04 10.98 -7.59
N SER A 371 -11.74 9.87 -8.24
CA SER A 371 -12.06 9.65 -9.66
C SER A 371 -13.58 9.58 -9.94
N CYS A 372 -14.41 9.65 -8.90
CA CYS A 372 -15.86 9.59 -9.01
C CYS A 372 -16.46 10.84 -9.66
N PRO A 373 -17.45 10.69 -10.55
CA PRO A 373 -18.20 11.83 -11.08
C PRO A 373 -18.82 12.67 -9.95
N GLY A 374 -18.51 13.97 -9.94
CA GLY A 374 -19.04 14.92 -8.94
C GLY A 374 -18.28 14.94 -7.61
N ALA A 375 -17.13 14.26 -7.51
CA ALA A 375 -16.26 14.38 -6.35
C ALA A 375 -15.67 15.79 -6.23
N ASN A 376 -15.61 16.31 -5.01
CA ASN A 376 -14.96 17.59 -4.71
C ASN A 376 -13.48 17.35 -4.40
N SER A 377 -12.63 18.32 -4.73
CA SER A 377 -11.25 18.33 -4.23
C SER A 377 -11.24 18.57 -2.72
N SER A 378 -10.46 17.78 -1.99
CA SER A 378 -10.23 17.97 -0.56
C SER A 378 -8.82 17.61 -0.16
N TYR A 379 -8.36 18.19 0.95
CA TYR A 379 -7.16 17.72 1.64
C TYR A 379 -7.42 16.35 2.28
N SER A 380 -6.36 15.58 2.47
CA SER A 380 -6.45 14.30 3.18
C SER A 380 -6.35 14.47 4.71
N GLY A 381 -5.83 15.62 5.16
CA GLY A 381 -5.51 15.88 6.56
C GLY A 381 -4.37 15.02 7.07
N ILE A 382 -3.60 14.38 6.18
CA ILE A 382 -2.54 13.45 6.56
C ILE A 382 -1.34 14.21 7.12
N TRP A 383 -0.87 13.74 8.28
CA TRP A 383 0.40 14.13 8.88
C TRP A 383 1.28 12.89 9.02
N THR A 384 2.22 12.70 8.10
CA THR A 384 3.18 11.58 8.19
C THR A 384 3.99 11.67 9.49
N TRP A 385 4.38 10.54 10.07
CA TRP A 385 5.24 10.53 11.25
C TRP A 385 6.56 11.28 10.99
N GLY A 386 7.14 11.09 9.80
CA GLY A 386 8.26 11.86 9.28
C GLY A 386 8.08 13.36 9.44
N ASN A 387 6.96 13.90 8.97
CA ASN A 387 6.70 15.33 9.00
C ASN A 387 6.29 15.86 10.38
N LEU A 388 5.59 15.07 11.21
CA LEU A 388 5.33 15.43 12.62
C LEU A 388 6.64 15.71 13.37
N ARG A 389 7.70 14.94 13.07
CA ARG A 389 9.07 15.14 13.59
C ARG A 389 9.76 16.31 12.90
N GLN A 390 9.87 16.27 11.57
CA GLN A 390 10.69 17.19 10.79
C GLN A 390 10.23 18.65 10.89
N GLN A 391 8.92 18.87 10.96
CA GLN A 391 8.32 20.21 11.06
C GLN A 391 8.21 20.69 12.53
N GLY A 392 8.73 19.92 13.48
CA GLY A 392 8.84 20.34 14.88
C GLY A 392 7.52 20.35 15.66
N LEU A 393 6.51 19.62 15.21
CA LEU A 393 5.28 19.42 16.00
C LEU A 393 5.54 18.52 17.21
N LEU A 394 6.43 17.53 17.06
CA LEU A 394 6.85 16.62 18.11
C LEU A 394 8.38 16.56 18.25
N SER A 395 8.87 16.88 19.44
CA SER A 395 10.25 16.66 19.85
C SER A 395 10.56 15.18 20.03
N CYS A 396 11.83 14.76 19.95
CA CYS A 396 12.25 13.36 20.10
C CYS A 396 11.72 12.66 21.37
N THR A 397 11.51 13.38 22.47
CA THR A 397 10.92 12.86 23.72
C THR A 397 9.39 12.72 23.67
N LEU A 398 8.78 12.89 22.50
CA LEU A 398 7.33 12.94 22.26
C LEU A 398 6.65 14.15 22.89
N GLU A 399 7.36 15.22 23.24
CA GLU A 399 6.71 16.45 23.70
C GLU A 399 6.26 17.30 22.52
N GLY A 400 5.06 17.87 22.62
CA GLY A 400 4.53 18.82 21.64
C GLY A 400 5.25 20.18 21.70
N SER A 401 5.25 20.92 20.60
CA SER A 401 5.81 22.28 20.58
C SER A 401 4.93 23.29 21.32
N SER A 402 5.39 24.54 21.47
CA SER A 402 4.65 25.58 22.19
C SER A 402 3.24 25.83 21.65
N SER A 403 3.03 25.66 20.34
CA SER A 403 1.72 25.85 19.69
C SER A 403 0.91 24.55 19.57
N TRP A 404 1.52 23.40 19.84
CA TRP A 404 0.89 22.09 19.69
C TRP A 404 0.94 21.35 21.02
N LYS A 405 -0.16 21.39 21.77
CA LYS A 405 -0.26 20.64 23.01
C LYS A 405 -0.49 19.16 22.71
N ARG A 406 0.45 18.31 23.14
CA ARG A 406 0.25 16.87 23.10
C ARG A 406 -0.58 16.39 24.29
N ASN A 407 -1.46 15.44 24.03
CA ASN A 407 -2.21 14.69 25.03
C ASN A 407 -2.15 13.19 24.68
N PHE A 408 -2.48 12.34 25.63
CA PHE A 408 -2.52 10.88 25.44
C PHE A 408 -3.71 10.30 26.20
N ASP A 409 -4.55 9.56 25.48
CA ASP A 409 -5.70 8.88 26.06
C ASP A 409 -5.32 7.44 26.45
N ASN A 410 -5.48 7.10 27.73
CA ASN A 410 -5.03 5.82 28.28
C ASN A 410 -5.97 4.64 27.95
N ILE A 411 -7.18 4.88 27.43
CA ILE A 411 -8.09 3.79 27.06
C ILE A 411 -7.86 3.44 25.60
N THR A 412 -7.92 4.46 24.74
CA THR A 412 -7.66 4.33 23.31
C THR A 412 -6.19 4.13 23.00
N GLN A 413 -5.30 4.34 23.98
CA GLN A 413 -3.84 4.30 23.82
C GLN A 413 -3.39 5.14 22.61
N THR A 414 -4.04 6.28 22.39
CA THR A 414 -3.84 7.11 21.21
C THR A 414 -3.33 8.49 21.63
N PRO A 415 -2.15 8.93 21.13
CA PRO A 415 -1.72 10.30 21.28
C PRO A 415 -2.52 11.23 20.35
N TRP A 416 -2.59 12.49 20.73
CA TRP A 416 -3.07 13.54 19.86
C TRP A 416 -2.42 14.88 20.15
N LEU A 417 -2.35 15.71 19.12
CA LEU A 417 -1.89 17.10 19.19
C LEU A 417 -3.06 18.03 18.95
N TYR A 418 -3.11 19.14 19.67
CA TYR A 418 -4.09 20.19 19.43
C TYR A 418 -3.45 21.57 19.47
N ASN A 419 -3.78 22.37 18.45
CA ASN A 419 -3.40 23.76 18.34
C ASN A 419 -4.62 24.63 18.62
N SER A 420 -4.60 25.36 19.73
CA SER A 420 -5.72 26.22 20.15
C SER A 420 -5.88 27.47 19.30
N ASP A 421 -4.85 27.87 18.54
CA ASP A 421 -4.90 29.07 17.70
C ASP A 421 -5.63 28.77 16.38
N THR A 422 -5.46 27.55 15.84
CA THR A 422 -6.09 27.10 14.59
C THR A 422 -7.30 26.19 14.79
N ASN A 423 -7.50 25.69 16.02
CA ASN A 423 -8.43 24.61 16.36
C ASN A 423 -8.16 23.28 15.63
N ILE A 424 -6.96 23.09 15.08
CA ILE A 424 -6.60 21.83 14.43
C ILE A 424 -6.17 20.81 15.48
N TYR A 425 -6.74 19.62 15.38
CA TYR A 425 -6.42 18.42 16.13
C TYR A 425 -5.82 17.37 15.20
N ILE A 426 -4.80 16.65 15.65
CA ILE A 426 -4.18 15.54 14.91
C ILE A 426 -4.14 14.29 15.80
N SER A 427 -4.80 13.22 15.37
CA SER A 427 -4.68 11.89 15.99
C SER A 427 -3.71 11.02 15.19
N TYR A 428 -2.79 10.33 15.86
CA TYR A 428 -1.74 9.54 15.22
C TYR A 428 -1.33 8.34 16.09
N ASP A 429 -0.50 7.47 15.55
CA ASP A 429 0.25 6.47 16.31
C ASP A 429 1.69 6.95 16.55
N ASP A 430 2.24 6.66 17.72
CA ASP A 430 3.63 6.94 18.11
C ASP A 430 4.31 5.67 18.65
N PRO A 431 5.60 5.71 19.03
CA PRO A 431 6.28 4.54 19.59
C PRO A 431 5.57 3.94 20.82
N LYS A 432 4.93 4.77 21.66
CA LYS A 432 4.23 4.29 22.86
C LYS A 432 2.95 3.53 22.48
N SER A 433 2.11 4.10 21.63
CA SER A 433 0.86 3.45 21.21
C SER A 433 1.11 2.19 20.37
N LEU A 434 2.08 2.24 19.45
CA LEU A 434 2.44 1.08 18.61
C LEU A 434 3.06 -0.05 19.42
N TYR A 435 3.84 0.26 20.46
CA TYR A 435 4.39 -0.79 21.34
C TYR A 435 3.26 -1.57 22.03
N VAL A 436 2.20 -0.88 22.48
CA VAL A 436 1.02 -1.53 23.08
C VAL A 436 0.33 -2.43 22.07
N LYS A 437 0.03 -1.92 20.88
CA LYS A 437 -0.61 -2.68 19.79
C LYS A 437 0.23 -3.91 19.39
N ALA A 438 1.53 -3.74 19.17
CA ALA A 438 2.43 -4.81 18.76
C ALA A 438 2.59 -5.89 19.83
N THR A 439 2.71 -5.49 21.10
CA THR A 439 2.77 -6.42 22.22
C THR A 439 1.45 -7.19 22.36
N TYR A 440 0.32 -6.51 22.21
CA TYR A 440 -0.99 -7.15 22.23
C TYR A 440 -1.17 -8.15 21.09
N THR A 441 -0.78 -7.80 19.86
CA THR A 441 -0.74 -8.70 18.70
C THR A 441 0.04 -9.99 19.00
N LYS A 442 1.21 -9.85 19.64
CA LYS A 442 2.02 -11.01 20.06
C LYS A 442 1.29 -11.85 21.12
N GLN A 443 0.71 -11.22 22.13
CA GLN A 443 -0.02 -11.87 23.23
C GLN A 443 -1.26 -12.64 22.75
N GLN A 444 -2.00 -12.09 21.77
CA GLN A 444 -3.18 -12.73 21.19
C GLN A 444 -2.83 -13.85 20.18
N GLY A 445 -1.54 -14.13 19.98
CA GLY A 445 -1.11 -15.18 19.06
C GLY A 445 -1.39 -14.89 17.59
N LEU A 446 -1.57 -13.61 17.22
CA LEU A 446 -1.91 -13.20 15.86
C LEU A 446 -0.76 -13.48 14.88
N ARG A 447 -1.03 -13.46 13.57
CA ARG A 447 -0.03 -13.73 12.51
C ARG A 447 1.05 -12.65 12.44
N GLY A 448 0.71 -11.40 12.71
CA GLY A 448 1.65 -10.28 12.67
C GLY A 448 1.00 -8.91 12.54
N MET A 449 1.74 -7.95 11.97
CA MET A 449 1.24 -6.60 11.69
C MET A 449 1.50 -6.17 10.25
N ALA A 450 0.60 -5.34 9.72
CA ALA A 450 0.72 -4.66 8.45
C ALA A 450 0.85 -3.14 8.69
N VAL A 451 1.58 -2.44 7.85
CA VAL A 451 1.82 -0.99 7.98
C VAL A 451 1.37 -0.26 6.72
N TRP A 452 0.49 0.72 6.88
CA TRP A 452 0.15 1.73 5.89
C TRP A 452 0.73 3.10 6.30
N GLU A 453 1.76 3.63 5.67
CA GLU A 453 2.63 3.00 4.69
C GLU A 453 4.09 3.33 5.02
N ILE A 454 5.03 2.59 4.43
CA ILE A 454 6.41 2.54 4.91
C ILE A 454 7.20 3.84 4.75
N SER A 455 6.85 4.67 3.75
CA SER A 455 7.56 5.92 3.49
C SER A 455 7.17 7.04 4.45
N ASP A 456 6.12 6.86 5.25
CA ASP A 456 5.64 7.88 6.18
C ASP A 456 6.38 7.87 7.54
N ASP A 457 7.25 6.87 7.77
CA ASP A 457 8.09 6.81 8.96
C ASP A 457 9.23 7.85 8.93
N ASN A 458 9.82 8.12 10.10
CA ASN A 458 11.01 8.94 10.27
C ASN A 458 12.25 8.05 10.51
N GLY A 459 12.94 7.63 9.47
CA GLY A 459 14.19 6.88 9.63
C GLY A 459 14.03 5.55 10.38
N GLN A 460 12.85 4.92 10.28
CA GLN A 460 12.47 3.62 10.86
C GLN A 460 12.07 3.63 12.35
N GLU A 461 11.71 4.77 12.93
CA GLU A 461 11.33 4.88 14.36
C GLU A 461 10.11 4.03 14.72
N LEU A 462 9.01 4.18 13.97
CA LEU A 462 7.80 3.40 14.19
C LEU A 462 8.01 1.94 13.78
N LEU A 463 8.74 1.70 12.68
CA LEU A 463 9.10 0.35 12.25
C LEU A 463 9.93 -0.39 13.31
N ASN A 464 10.86 0.30 13.99
CA ASN A 464 11.65 -0.26 15.09
C ASN A 464 10.77 -0.70 16.25
N THR A 465 9.74 0.09 16.56
CA THR A 465 8.82 -0.19 17.66
C THR A 465 8.09 -1.52 17.45
N ILE A 466 7.58 -1.76 16.23
CA ILE A 466 6.84 -3.00 15.94
C ILE A 466 7.73 -4.25 15.85
N GLN A 467 9.06 -4.11 15.88
CA GLN A 467 9.97 -5.25 15.93
C GLN A 467 9.84 -6.08 17.21
N VAL A 468 9.17 -5.58 18.26
CA VAL A 468 8.84 -6.33 19.50
C VAL A 468 8.05 -7.63 19.22
N LEU A 469 7.39 -7.71 18.06
CA LEU A 469 6.76 -8.93 17.55
C LEU A 469 7.75 -10.10 17.48
N ASN A 470 8.97 -9.85 17.01
CA ASN A 470 9.98 -10.86 16.70
C ASN A 470 11.24 -10.77 17.56
N LYS A 471 11.39 -9.69 18.34
CA LYS A 471 12.56 -9.42 19.17
C LYS A 471 12.12 -9.10 20.60
N ASN A 472 13.01 -9.34 21.56
CA ASN A 472 12.80 -8.91 22.94
C ASN A 472 13.26 -7.46 23.07
N ILE A 473 12.35 -6.53 22.80
CA ILE A 473 12.58 -5.09 22.86
C ILE A 473 11.80 -4.56 24.05
N ALA A 474 12.44 -3.74 24.89
CA ALA A 474 11.77 -3.06 25.99
C ALA A 474 10.82 -1.98 25.45
N SER A 475 9.87 -1.53 26.27
CA SER A 475 9.01 -0.41 25.90
C SER A 475 9.88 0.82 25.56
N PRO A 476 9.55 1.57 24.48
CA PRO A 476 10.32 2.75 24.12
C PRO A 476 10.40 3.73 25.28
N THR A 477 11.61 4.16 25.62
CA THR A 477 11.84 5.25 26.55
C THR A 477 11.86 6.57 25.78
N ASN A 478 11.37 7.66 26.39
CA ASN A 478 11.44 9.01 25.82
C ASN A 478 12.89 9.57 25.82
N ASP A 479 13.90 8.74 25.58
CA ASP A 479 15.30 9.13 25.61
C ASP A 479 15.81 9.36 24.18
N CYS A 480 16.27 10.58 23.92
CA CYS A 480 16.81 10.97 22.62
C CYS A 480 18.23 10.42 22.36
N SER A 481 18.85 9.76 23.35
CA SER A 481 20.22 9.26 23.29
C SER A 481 20.45 8.15 22.24
N SER A 482 19.39 7.45 21.81
CA SER A 482 19.51 6.33 20.85
C SER A 482 19.36 6.70 19.38
N SER A 483 19.29 7.99 19.02
CA SER A 483 19.29 8.44 17.62
C SER A 483 20.69 8.41 16.97
N SER A 484 21.70 7.89 17.66
CA SER A 484 23.07 7.74 17.15
C SER A 484 23.57 6.29 17.26
N GLY A 485 23.35 5.51 16.20
CA GLY A 485 23.91 4.16 16.04
C GLY A 485 23.48 3.53 14.71
N GLY A 486 24.25 3.60 13.62
CA GLY A 486 25.65 4.00 13.51
C GLY A 486 26.03 4.55 12.13
N GLY A 487 27.09 5.36 12.15
CA GLY A 487 27.63 6.11 11.03
C GLY A 487 28.05 7.50 11.52
N GLY A 488 29.12 7.59 12.30
CA GLY A 488 29.59 8.84 12.90
C GLY A 488 29.96 9.89 11.85
N GLY A 489 29.42 11.09 12.03
CA GLY A 489 29.74 12.30 11.26
C GLY A 489 28.90 13.46 11.77
N SER A 490 29.42 14.19 12.75
CA SER A 490 28.78 15.39 13.29
C SER A 490 28.75 16.49 12.20
N GLY A 491 27.56 16.87 11.75
CA GLY A 491 27.35 17.95 10.79
C GLY A 491 25.90 18.39 10.79
N SER A 492 25.65 19.62 11.25
CA SER A 492 24.39 20.33 11.13
C SER A 492 23.87 20.28 9.69
N GLY A 493 22.71 19.65 9.47
CA GLY A 493 22.10 19.44 8.16
C GLY A 493 21.66 20.76 7.52
N SER A 494 22.56 21.39 6.78
CA SER A 494 22.22 22.27 5.67
C SER A 494 22.03 21.38 4.44
N TYR A 495 20.84 21.39 3.84
CA TYR A 495 20.57 20.71 2.58
C TYR A 495 21.48 21.30 1.49
N HIS A 496 22.57 20.61 1.16
CA HIS A 496 23.46 20.99 0.07
C HIS A 496 22.81 20.65 -1.28
N LYS A 497 22.70 21.65 -2.16
CA LYS A 497 22.68 21.46 -3.60
C LYS A 497 23.77 20.44 -3.98
N LEU A 498 23.39 19.36 -4.67
CA LEU A 498 24.32 18.39 -5.23
C LEU A 498 25.28 19.07 -6.21
N ALA A 499 26.47 19.42 -5.72
CA ALA A 499 27.65 19.52 -6.55
C ALA A 499 28.30 18.13 -6.58
N LEU A 500 28.36 17.52 -7.76
CA LEU A 500 29.07 16.26 -7.99
C LEU A 500 30.54 16.44 -7.57
N SER A 501 30.98 15.71 -6.55
CA SER A 501 32.38 15.64 -6.14
C SER A 501 33.06 14.38 -6.71
N GLY A 502 34.37 14.48 -6.89
CA GLY A 502 35.22 13.65 -7.77
C GLY A 502 35.28 12.12 -7.63
N PRO A 503 34.83 11.42 -6.57
CA PRO A 503 34.93 9.96 -6.52
C PRO A 503 33.95 9.23 -7.47
N ALA A 504 32.81 9.85 -7.82
CA ALA A 504 31.82 9.25 -8.72
C ALA A 504 32.31 9.20 -10.18
N ILE A 505 33.19 10.12 -10.58
CA ILE A 505 33.76 10.17 -11.93
C ILE A 505 34.78 9.04 -12.13
N ALA A 506 35.51 8.65 -11.07
CA ALA A 506 36.50 7.56 -11.11
C ALA A 506 35.84 6.17 -11.26
N GLY A 507 34.68 5.95 -10.61
CA GLY A 507 33.92 4.69 -10.73
C GLY A 507 33.32 4.49 -12.12
N ILE A 508 32.87 5.57 -12.76
CA ILE A 508 32.32 5.55 -14.13
C ILE A 508 33.43 5.33 -15.17
N THR A 509 34.63 5.89 -14.96
CA THR A 509 35.78 5.66 -15.85
C THR A 509 36.32 4.23 -15.75
N LEU A 510 36.32 3.61 -14.56
CA LEU A 510 36.70 2.20 -14.41
C LEU A 510 35.69 1.25 -15.09
N GLY A 511 34.39 1.52 -14.99
CA GLY A 511 33.35 0.73 -15.64
C GLY A 511 33.44 0.77 -17.17
N LEU A 512 33.68 1.96 -17.74
CA LEU A 512 33.86 2.15 -19.18
C LEU A 512 35.15 1.49 -19.71
N ALA A 513 36.26 1.58 -18.98
CA ALA A 513 37.51 0.91 -19.36
C ALA A 513 37.37 -0.63 -19.38
N THR A 514 36.59 -1.18 -18.46
CA THR A 514 36.32 -2.63 -18.38
C THR A 514 35.47 -3.09 -19.56
N LEU A 515 34.44 -2.33 -19.92
CA LEU A 515 33.59 -2.60 -21.09
C LEU A 515 34.36 -2.47 -22.41
N LEU A 516 35.26 -1.48 -22.54
CA LEU A 516 36.12 -1.32 -23.71
C LEU A 516 37.12 -2.49 -23.84
N SER A 517 37.63 -2.98 -22.72
CA SER A 517 38.55 -4.13 -22.69
C SER A 517 37.87 -5.43 -23.13
N ILE A 518 36.62 -5.65 -22.69
CA ILE A 518 35.80 -6.81 -23.11
C ILE A 518 35.47 -6.71 -24.62
N ALA A 519 35.07 -5.53 -25.10
CA ALA A 519 34.80 -5.33 -26.53
C ALA A 519 36.05 -5.54 -27.41
N THR A 520 37.21 -5.09 -26.93
CA THR A 520 38.50 -5.27 -27.63
C THR A 520 38.93 -6.74 -27.64
N PHE A 521 38.72 -7.46 -26.54
CA PHE A 521 38.98 -8.90 -26.47
C PHE A 521 38.10 -9.68 -27.44
N ILE A 522 36.79 -9.40 -27.48
CA ILE A 522 35.85 -10.03 -28.42
C ILE A 522 36.25 -9.73 -29.88
N TYR A 523 36.64 -8.49 -30.18
CA TYR A 523 37.11 -8.10 -31.50
C TYR A 523 38.37 -8.87 -31.95
N TYR A 524 39.39 -8.95 -31.10
CA TYR A 524 40.64 -9.66 -31.41
C TYR A 524 40.47 -11.19 -31.46
N TRP A 525 39.63 -11.75 -30.59
CA TRP A 525 39.27 -13.17 -30.62
C TRP A 525 38.59 -13.55 -31.94
N TYR A 526 37.71 -12.69 -32.44
CA TYR A 526 37.02 -12.91 -33.73
C TYR A 526 37.98 -12.74 -34.93
N LYS A 527 38.87 -11.74 -34.89
CA LYS A 527 39.88 -11.49 -35.95
C LYS A 527 40.91 -12.61 -36.08
N ASN A 528 41.30 -13.25 -34.98
CA ASN A 528 42.25 -14.37 -35.02
C ASN A 528 41.62 -15.70 -35.47
N LYS A 529 40.30 -15.87 -35.36
CA LYS A 529 39.60 -17.03 -35.92
C LYS A 529 39.41 -16.97 -37.43
N THR A 530 39.34 -15.78 -38.03
CA THR A 530 39.21 -15.61 -39.49
C THR A 530 40.54 -15.74 -40.24
N ALA A 531 41.68 -15.50 -39.56
CA ALA A 531 43.02 -15.68 -40.15
C ALA A 531 43.45 -17.16 -40.30
N ALA A 532 42.77 -18.11 -39.64
CA ALA A 532 43.10 -19.54 -39.69
C ALA A 532 42.39 -20.31 -40.83
N VAL A 533 41.63 -19.64 -41.70
CA VAL A 533 40.77 -20.30 -42.71
C VAL A 533 41.14 -19.95 -44.16
N ILE A 534 42.27 -19.29 -44.43
CA ILE A 534 42.68 -18.96 -45.81
C ILE A 534 44.11 -19.43 -46.08
N GLY A 535 44.25 -20.64 -46.63
CA GLY A 535 45.46 -21.10 -47.34
C GLY A 535 45.37 -20.75 -48.84
N PRO A 536 46.50 -20.61 -49.56
CA PRO A 536 46.51 -20.01 -50.90
C PRO A 536 46.06 -21.02 -51.97
N ALA A 537 45.05 -20.63 -52.76
CA ALA A 537 44.63 -21.36 -53.95
C ALA A 537 45.47 -20.92 -55.16
N ASN A 538 46.34 -21.82 -55.64
CA ASN A 538 46.87 -21.79 -57.00
C ASN A 538 45.85 -22.47 -57.94
N GLY A 539 45.59 -21.82 -59.08
CA GLY A 539 44.48 -22.18 -59.96
C GLY A 539 44.67 -23.43 -60.82
N LYS A 540 43.56 -23.86 -61.41
CA LYS A 540 43.42 -24.19 -62.83
C LYS A 540 41.94 -24.36 -63.16
N VAL A 541 41.57 -23.80 -64.30
CA VAL A 541 40.29 -23.95 -64.99
C VAL A 541 40.31 -25.26 -65.80
N SER A 542 39.21 -26.00 -65.78
CA SER A 542 38.72 -26.75 -66.96
C SER A 542 37.23 -27.10 -66.76
N GLU A 543 36.40 -26.52 -67.62
CA GLU A 543 35.33 -27.15 -68.43
C GLU A 543 34.65 -28.44 -67.94
N ASN A 544 33.32 -28.36 -67.80
CA ASN A 544 32.29 -29.14 -68.51
C ASN A 544 31.11 -29.65 -67.66
N ASP A 545 29.95 -29.45 -68.28
CA ASP A 545 28.71 -30.23 -68.28
C ASP A 545 27.72 -30.20 -67.10
N GLU A 546 26.56 -29.61 -67.45
CA GLU A 546 25.18 -30.03 -67.18
C GLU A 546 24.88 -30.95 -66.00
N ALA A 547 24.13 -30.42 -65.01
CA ALA A 547 22.75 -30.83 -64.65
C ALA A 547 22.24 -30.00 -63.45
#